data_AF-A0A2V7M9Y2-F1
#
_entry.id   AF-A0A2V7M9Y2-F1
#
_cell.length_a   1.000
_cell.length_b   1.000
_cell.length_c   1.000
_cell.angle_alpha   90.00
_cell.angle_beta   90.00
_cell.angle_gamma   90.00
#
_symmetry.space_group_name_H-M   'P 1'
#
loop_
_entity.id
_entity.type
_entity.pdbx_description
1 polymer ?
#
loop_
_entity_poly.entity_id
_entity_poly.type
_entity_poly.pdbx_seq_one_letter_code
_entity_poly.pdbx_strand_id
1 'polypeptide(L)' 'MTKRAAAAALTLPVGTRDHIQGPADAAVTLVEYGDYECPHCGRAYPIIKAIQQQMGRRLRFVYRNFPLRESHP' A
#
# COMPACT_ATOMS: atom_id res chain seq x y z
N MET A 1 -30.63 4.49 14.80
CA MET A 1 -30.30 4.06 13.43
C MET A 1 -28.84 4.40 13.15
N THR A 2 -27.93 3.46 13.37
CA THR A 2 -26.48 3.67 13.16
C THR A 2 -26.19 3.49 11.68
N LYS A 3 -25.85 4.58 10.98
CA LYS A 3 -25.45 4.55 9.57
C LYS A 3 -24.11 3.80 9.51
N ARG A 4 -24.09 2.56 9.02
CA ARG A 4 -22.83 1.89 8.66
C ARG A 4 -22.17 2.79 7.61
N ALA A 5 -21.01 3.35 7.92
CA ALA A 5 -20.17 3.97 6.92
C ALA A 5 -19.93 2.94 5.81
N ALA A 6 -20.22 3.29 4.56
CA ALA A 6 -19.82 2.47 3.43
C ALA A 6 -18.31 2.21 3.57
N ALA A 7 -17.90 0.95 3.53
CA ALA A 7 -16.48 0.61 3.61
C ALA A 7 -15.74 1.39 2.52
N ALA A 8 -14.68 2.11 2.91
CA ALA A 8 -13.85 2.84 1.96
C ALA A 8 -13.31 1.83 0.92
N ALA A 9 -13.77 1.98 -0.32
CA ALA A 9 -13.36 1.13 -1.43
C ALA A 9 -12.41 1.93 -2.34
N LEU A 10 -11.35 1.27 -2.81
CA LEU A 10 -10.47 1.85 -3.81
C LEU A 10 -11.24 1.99 -5.14
N THR A 11 -11.09 3.13 -5.82
CA THR A 11 -11.65 3.31 -7.17
C THR A 11 -11.15 2.24 -8.13
N LEU A 12 -9.87 1.89 -8.03
CA LEU A 12 -9.27 0.75 -8.74
C LEU A 12 -8.95 -0.36 -7.74
N PRO A 13 -9.61 -1.53 -7.84
CA PRO A 13 -9.33 -2.64 -6.95
C PRO A 13 -7.88 -3.12 -7.11
N VAL A 14 -7.38 -3.84 -6.10
CA VAL A 14 -6.05 -4.47 -6.19
C VAL A 14 -6.09 -5.56 -7.26
N GLY A 15 -5.11 -5.56 -8.17
CA GLY A 15 -5.10 -6.44 -9.33
C GLY A 15 -3.71 -6.78 -9.85
N THR A 16 -3.65 -7.36 -11.05
CA THR A 16 -2.42 -7.87 -11.68
C THR A 16 -1.38 -6.81 -12.02
N ARG A 17 -1.79 -5.54 -12.05
CA ARG A 17 -0.92 -4.37 -12.28
C ARG A 17 -0.14 -3.92 -11.04
N ASP A 18 -0.47 -4.48 -9.87
CA ASP A 18 0.10 -4.03 -8.61
C ASP A 18 1.28 -4.89 -8.17
N HIS A 19 2.25 -4.27 -7.50
CA HIS A 19 3.36 -5.01 -6.89
C HIS A 19 2.92 -5.50 -5.50
N ILE A 20 2.73 -6.82 -5.36
CA ILE A 20 2.08 -7.40 -4.19
C ILE A 20 3.06 -8.28 -3.40
N GLN A 21 3.01 -8.15 -2.08
CA GLN A 21 3.68 -9.04 -1.13
C GLN A 21 2.67 -9.55 -0.10
N GLY A 22 2.73 -10.84 0.20
CA GLY A 22 1.82 -11.51 1.14
C GLY A 22 0.58 -12.15 0.48
N PRO A 23 -0.25 -12.87 1.26
CA PRO A 23 -1.38 -13.63 0.74
C PRO A 23 -2.52 -12.76 0.20
N ALA A 24 -3.24 -13.23 -0.82
CA ALA A 24 -4.38 -12.50 -1.39
C ALA A 24 -5.58 -12.41 -0.43
N ASP A 25 -5.70 -13.38 0.48
CA ASP A 25 -6.71 -13.55 1.51
C ASP A 25 -6.29 -12.99 2.88
N ALA A 26 -5.19 -12.24 2.94
CA ALA A 26 -4.73 -11.62 4.17
C ALA A 26 -5.82 -10.72 4.78
N ALA A 27 -5.95 -10.76 6.11
CA ALA A 27 -6.98 -10.02 6.83
C ALA A 27 -6.90 -8.49 6.63
N VAL A 28 -5.71 -7.96 6.35
CA VAL A 28 -5.49 -6.53 6.09
C VAL A 28 -4.75 -6.35 4.78
N THR A 29 -5.22 -5.41 3.96
CA THR A 29 -4.50 -4.95 2.76
C THR A 29 -4.04 -3.51 2.96
N LEU A 30 -2.73 -3.27 2.80
CA LEU A 30 -2.12 -1.95 2.81
C LEU A 30 -1.69 -1.60 1.39
N VAL A 31 -2.27 -0.53 0.83
CA VAL A 31 -1.88 -0.01 -0.48
C VAL A 31 -1.09 1.29 -0.29
N GLU A 32 0.17 1.29 -0.72
CA GLU A 32 1.02 2.47 -0.78
C GLU A 32 1.13 2.96 -2.23
N TYR A 33 0.82 4.23 -2.43
CA TYR A 33 1.19 4.97 -3.64
C TYR A 33 2.48 5.69 -3.34
N GLY A 34 3.56 5.30 -4.01
CA GLY A 34 4.88 5.79 -3.68
C GLY A 34 5.75 6.01 -4.90
N ASP A 35 6.85 6.71 -4.65
CA ASP A 35 7.92 6.95 -5.61
C ASP A 35 9.24 6.57 -4.94
N TYR A 36 10.11 5.90 -5.69
CA TYR A 36 11.44 5.49 -5.24
C TYR A 36 12.37 6.69 -5.02
N GLU A 37 12.12 7.84 -5.67
CA GLU A 37 12.91 9.05 -5.51
C GLU A 37 12.34 9.99 -4.42
N CYS A 38 11.14 9.73 -3.92
CA CYS A 38 10.53 10.57 -2.89
C CYS A 38 11.17 10.31 -1.51
N PRO A 39 11.77 11.32 -0.85
CA PRO A 39 12.42 11.15 0.45
C PRO A 39 11.41 10.80 1.57
N HIS A 40 10.14 11.17 1.42
CA HIS A 40 9.09 10.79 2.36
C HIS A 40 8.72 9.30 2.24
N CYS A 41 8.60 8.78 1.01
CA CYS A 41 8.43 7.36 0.75
C CYS A 41 9.63 6.55 1.27
N GLY A 42 10.85 7.05 1.03
CA GLY A 42 12.08 6.46 1.56
C GLY A 42 12.08 6.36 3.10
N ARG A 43 11.59 7.38 3.82
CA ARG A 43 11.42 7.32 5.28
C ARG A 43 10.29 6.39 5.74
N ALA A 44 9.26 6.20 4.93
CA ALA A 44 8.16 5.28 5.24
C ALA A 44 8.58 3.81 5.10
N TYR A 45 9.47 3.50 4.14
CA TYR A 45 9.91 2.14 3.85
C TYR A 45 10.32 1.29 5.08
N PRO A 46 11.24 1.73 5.98
CA PRO A 46 11.61 0.92 7.14
C PRO A 46 10.43 0.66 8.10
N ILE A 47 9.47 1.59 8.19
CA ILE A 47 8.25 1.42 8.99
C ILE A 47 7.35 0.36 8.35
N ILE A 48 7.16 0.41 7.03
CA ILE A 48 6.42 -0.61 6.27
C ILE A 48 7.06 -2.00 6.48
N LYS A 49 8.40 -2.10 6.44
CA LYS A 49 9.12 -3.36 6.70
C LYS A 49 8.85 -3.89 8.11
N ALA A 50 8.86 -3.03 9.13
CA ALA A 50 8.54 -3.43 10.50
C ALA A 50 7.08 -3.95 10.61
N ILE A 51 6.13 -3.27 9.96
CA ILE A 51 4.72 -3.71 9.91
C ILE A 51 4.61 -5.07 9.22
N GLN A 52 5.28 -5.28 8.09
CA GLN A 52 5.32 -6.58 7.40
C GLN A 52 5.84 -7.69 8.31
N GLN A 53 6.91 -7.44 9.07
CA GLN A 53 7.46 -8.41 10.02
C GLN A 53 6.48 -8.73 11.16
N GLN A 54 5.85 -7.70 11.75
CA GLN A 54 4.92 -7.87 12.87
C GLN A 54 3.58 -8.53 12.45
N MET A 55 3.12 -8.28 11.22
CA MET A 55 1.85 -8.81 10.74
C MET A 55 1.99 -10.17 10.06
N GLY A 56 3.14 -10.46 9.45
CA GLY A 56 3.41 -11.70 8.74
C GLY A 56 2.34 -11.98 7.68
N ARG A 57 1.80 -13.20 7.67
CA ARG A 57 0.76 -13.63 6.70
C ARG A 57 -0.57 -12.87 6.80
N ARG A 58 -0.78 -12.06 7.86
CA ARG A 58 -2.01 -11.29 8.03
C ARG A 58 -2.04 -9.99 7.22
N LEU A 59 -0.92 -9.63 6.60
CA LEU A 59 -0.80 -8.44 5.77
C LEU A 59 -0.59 -8.81 4.30
N ARG A 60 -1.37 -8.17 3.44
CA ARG A 60 -1.11 -8.02 2.02
C ARG A 60 -0.62 -6.59 1.78
N PHE A 61 0.66 -6.45 1.45
CA PHE A 61 1.22 -5.16 1.07
C PHE A 61 1.16 -5.00 -0.45
N VAL A 62 0.75 -3.83 -0.92
CA VAL A 62 0.56 -3.49 -2.32
C VAL A 62 1.25 -2.16 -2.58
N TYR A 63 2.16 -2.12 -3.54
CA TYR A 63 2.84 -0.90 -3.97
C TYR A 63 2.39 -0.50 -5.37
N ARG A 64 2.05 0.79 -5.53
CA ARG A 64 1.67 1.42 -6.80
C ARG A 64 2.62 2.58 -7.07
N ASN A 65 3.33 2.51 -8.21
CA ASN A 65 4.21 3.59 -8.65
C ASN A 65 3.38 4.86 -8.88
N PHE A 66 3.74 5.92 -8.17
CA PHE A 66 3.18 7.26 -8.29
C PHE A 66 4.32 8.27 -8.43
N PRO A 67 5.00 8.28 -9.59
CA PRO A 67 6.20 9.08 -9.79
C PRO A 67 5.90 10.57 -9.73
N LEU A 68 6.77 11.31 -9.05
CA LEU A 68 6.79 12.76 -9.00
C LEU A 68 7.19 13.28 -10.38
N ARG A 69 6.28 14.04 -11.02
CA ARG A 69 6.51 14.51 -12.40
C ARG A 69 7.48 15.67 -12.52
N GLU A 70 7.71 16.41 -11.43
CA GLU A 70 8.49 17.65 -11.42
C GLU A 70 9.94 17.46 -10.91
N SER A 71 10.30 16.27 -10.43
CA SER A 71 11.64 15.98 -9.90
C SER A 71 12.59 15.34 -10.92
N HIS A 72 12.15 15.17 -12.17
CA HIS A 72 12.98 14.65 -13.25
C HIS A 72 13.31 15.76 -14.27
N PRO A 73 14.59 15.94 -14.67
CA PRO A 73 14.98 16.82 -15.78
C PRO A 73 14.35 16.44 -17.13
#